data_AF-A0A7C9GFT7-F1
#
_entry.id   AF-A0A7C9GFT7-F1
#
_cell.length_a   1.000
_cell.length_b   1.000
_cell.length_c   1.000
_cell.angle_alpha   90.00
_cell.angle_beta   90.00
_cell.angle_gamma   90.00
#
_symmetry.space_group_name_H-M   'P 1'
#
loop_
_entity.id
_entity.type
_entity.pdbx_description
1 polymer ?
#
loop_
_entity_poly.entity_id
_entity_poly.type
_entity_poly.pdbx_seq_one_letter_code
_entity_poly.pdbx_strand_id
1 'polypeptide(L)'
;MQRHSRAPFVLNRWTGRRAVTNSTSLHENSEKLGVATLDRHRAIVSLMEELEAVDWYSQREKAAGDDELRRILAHNRDEEKEHAAMLIEWLRRNDAAFADHLKTYLYSQGSIVQAEREETGDSKSADGASSLRVGTLRSRGAE
;
A
#
# COMPACT_ATOMS: atom_id res chain seq x y z
N MET A 1 35.18 -5.18 -63.50
CA MET A 1 35.09 -6.41 -62.67
C MET A 1 35.44 -6.06 -61.23
N GLN A 2 34.45 -5.62 -60.45
CA GLN A 2 34.66 -5.22 -59.04
C GLN A 2 34.52 -6.44 -58.13
N ARG A 3 35.51 -6.61 -57.25
CA ARG A 3 35.57 -7.67 -56.24
C ARG A 3 34.67 -7.28 -55.07
N HIS A 4 33.65 -8.09 -54.75
CA HIS A 4 32.91 -7.96 -53.50
C HIS A 4 33.57 -8.83 -52.42
N SER A 5 34.13 -8.16 -51.42
CA SER A 5 34.65 -8.76 -50.20
C SER A 5 33.47 -9.14 -49.28
N ARG A 6 33.44 -10.39 -48.81
CA ARG A 6 32.48 -10.88 -47.82
C ARG A 6 33.03 -10.61 -46.42
N ALA A 7 32.32 -9.82 -45.61
CA ALA A 7 32.54 -9.74 -44.16
C ALA A 7 31.69 -10.80 -43.43
N PRO A 8 32.18 -11.43 -42.35
CA PRO A 8 31.43 -12.44 -41.63
C PRO A 8 30.40 -11.80 -40.69
N PHE A 9 29.22 -12.40 -40.67
CA PHE A 9 28.09 -12.04 -39.83
C PHE A 9 28.39 -12.51 -38.39
N VAL A 10 28.79 -11.60 -37.51
CA VAL A 10 28.91 -11.88 -36.07
C VAL A 10 27.50 -11.85 -35.46
N LEU A 11 26.97 -13.04 -35.15
CA LEU A 11 25.68 -13.22 -34.48
C LEU A 11 25.82 -12.73 -33.03
N ASN A 12 25.38 -11.51 -32.75
CA ASN A 12 25.40 -10.98 -31.40
C ASN A 12 24.29 -11.68 -30.58
N ARG A 13 24.71 -12.52 -29.64
CA ARG A 13 23.86 -13.30 -28.73
C ARG A 13 23.22 -12.35 -27.71
N TRP A 14 22.04 -11.82 -28.03
CA TRP A 14 21.25 -11.02 -27.09
C TRP A 14 20.62 -11.96 -26.03
N THR A 15 21.36 -12.22 -24.95
CA THR A 15 20.77 -12.67 -23.68
C THR A 15 20.07 -11.50 -23.01
N GLY A 16 18.91 -11.13 -23.53
CA GLY A 16 18.04 -10.11 -22.93
C GLY A 16 16.91 -10.79 -22.18
N ARG A 17 17.20 -11.40 -21.02
CA ARG A 17 16.13 -11.68 -20.05
C ARG A 17 15.68 -10.31 -19.56
N ARG A 18 14.60 -9.80 -20.15
CA ARG A 18 13.92 -8.61 -19.65
C ARG A 18 13.47 -8.98 -18.25
N ALA A 19 14.15 -8.48 -17.23
CA ALA A 19 13.66 -8.57 -15.88
C ALA A 19 12.35 -7.78 -15.89
N VAL A 20 11.22 -8.49 -15.86
CA VAL A 20 9.92 -7.88 -15.63
C VAL A 20 9.94 -7.50 -14.16
N THR A 21 10.38 -6.28 -13.86
CA THR A 21 10.26 -5.71 -12.52
C THR A 21 8.83 -5.20 -12.36
N ASN A 22 7.87 -6.12 -12.35
CA ASN A 22 6.53 -5.81 -11.87
C ASN A 22 6.43 -6.35 -10.43
N SER A 23 5.83 -5.55 -9.53
CA SER A 23 5.63 -5.90 -8.11
C SER A 23 4.73 -7.13 -7.92
N THR A 24 4.12 -7.63 -8.99
CA THR A 24 3.32 -8.86 -9.04
C THR A 24 4.14 -10.15 -9.15
N SER A 25 5.47 -10.06 -9.19
CA SER A 25 6.38 -11.22 -9.31
C SER A 25 7.28 -11.38 -8.09
N LEU A 26 7.81 -12.60 -7.89
CA LEU A 26 8.77 -12.88 -6.83
C LEU A 26 10.08 -12.10 -7.05
N HIS A 27 10.55 -11.41 -6.01
CA HIS A 27 11.83 -10.69 -6.04
C HIS A 27 13.04 -11.54 -5.62
N GLU A 28 12.80 -12.77 -5.15
CA GLU A 28 13.81 -13.71 -4.66
C GLU A 28 13.56 -15.11 -5.25
N ASN A 29 14.57 -15.98 -5.20
CA ASN A 29 14.41 -17.37 -5.65
C ASN A 29 13.34 -18.08 -4.79
N SER A 30 12.30 -18.61 -5.44
CA SER A 30 11.19 -19.33 -4.79
C SER A 30 11.63 -20.48 -3.90
N GLU A 31 12.73 -21.16 -4.21
CA GLU A 31 13.27 -22.27 -3.42
C GLU A 31 13.72 -21.84 -2.02
N LYS A 32 13.98 -20.54 -1.81
CA LYS A 32 14.43 -19.97 -0.54
C LYS A 32 13.30 -19.43 0.34
N LEU A 33 12.08 -19.29 -0.18
CA LEU A 33 11.02 -18.52 0.47
C LEU A 33 10.17 -19.35 1.46
N GLY A 34 10.10 -20.65 1.24
CA GLY A 34 9.21 -21.54 1.99
C GLY A 34 7.72 -21.34 1.64
N VAL A 35 6.90 -22.32 1.99
CA VAL A 35 5.48 -22.39 1.57
C VAL A 35 4.68 -21.20 2.10
N ALA A 36 4.80 -20.87 3.39
CA ALA A 36 4.01 -19.80 4.00
C ALA A 36 4.27 -18.42 3.36
N THR A 37 5.52 -18.11 3.01
CA THR A 37 5.86 -16.85 2.32
C THR A 37 5.30 -16.83 0.91
N LEU A 38 5.37 -17.95 0.19
CA LEU A 38 4.79 -18.07 -1.15
C LEU A 38 3.26 -17.92 -1.12
N ASP A 39 2.58 -18.49 -0.13
CA ASP A 39 1.13 -18.34 0.02
C ASP A 39 0.72 -16.91 0.40
N ARG A 40 1.47 -16.24 1.30
CA ARG A 40 1.26 -14.81 1.56
C ARG A 40 1.49 -13.97 0.31
N HIS A 41 2.53 -14.25 -0.48
CA HIS A 41 2.78 -13.54 -1.73
C HIS A 41 1.60 -13.69 -2.70
N ARG A 42 1.06 -14.91 -2.85
CA ARG A 42 -0.15 -15.14 -3.67
C ARG A 42 -1.32 -14.27 -3.20
N ALA A 43 -1.62 -14.30 -1.91
CA ALA A 43 -2.71 -13.50 -1.34
C ALA A 43 -2.49 -11.99 -1.51
N ILE A 44 -1.26 -11.50 -1.34
CA ILE A 44 -0.91 -10.08 -1.50
C ILE A 44 -1.05 -9.64 -2.96
N VAL A 45 -0.52 -10.43 -3.91
CA VAL A 45 -0.63 -10.08 -5.34
C VAL A 45 -2.08 -10.11 -5.79
N SER A 46 -2.87 -11.10 -5.38
CA SER A 46 -4.30 -11.11 -5.66
C SER A 46 -5.00 -9.88 -5.07
N LEU A 47 -4.68 -9.50 -3.83
CA LEU A 47 -5.25 -8.28 -3.23
C LEU A 47 -4.88 -7.01 -4.01
N MET A 48 -3.65 -6.93 -4.51
CA MET A 48 -3.22 -5.82 -5.35
C MET A 48 -4.00 -5.76 -6.66
N GLU A 49 -4.24 -6.90 -7.30
CA GLU A 49 -5.03 -7.02 -8.53
C GLU A 49 -6.49 -6.58 -8.31
N GLU A 50 -7.12 -7.00 -7.20
CA GLU A 50 -8.49 -6.60 -6.88
C GLU A 50 -8.59 -5.07 -6.66
N LEU A 51 -7.64 -4.48 -5.93
CA LEU A 51 -7.63 -3.03 -5.69
C LEU A 51 -7.38 -2.23 -6.99
N GLU A 52 -6.55 -2.75 -7.89
CA GLU A 52 -6.34 -2.16 -9.22
C GLU A 52 -7.63 -2.23 -10.06
N ALA A 53 -8.35 -3.36 -10.01
CA ALA A 53 -9.64 -3.51 -10.68
C ALA A 53 -10.70 -2.54 -10.11
N VAL A 54 -10.78 -2.37 -8.79
CA VAL A 54 -11.68 -1.39 -8.14
C VAL A 54 -11.41 0.03 -8.65
N ASP A 55 -10.14 0.45 -8.72
CA ASP A 55 -9.78 1.77 -9.23
C ASP A 55 -10.15 1.92 -10.71
N TRP A 56 -9.73 0.97 -11.55
CA TRP A 56 -10.01 1.00 -12.97
C TRP A 56 -11.50 1.03 -13.30
N TYR A 57 -12.30 0.19 -12.63
CA TYR A 57 -13.75 0.20 -12.82
C TYR A 57 -14.38 1.51 -12.34
N SER A 58 -13.91 2.09 -11.23
CA SER A 58 -14.37 3.41 -10.77
C SER A 58 -14.12 4.51 -11.79
N GLN A 59 -12.97 4.50 -12.45
CA GLN A 59 -12.65 5.46 -13.51
C GLN A 59 -13.51 5.25 -14.75
N ARG A 60 -13.65 4.00 -15.20
CA ARG A 60 -14.42 3.64 -16.40
C ARG A 60 -15.91 3.89 -16.23
N GLU A 61 -16.47 3.58 -15.06
CA GLU A 61 -17.87 3.87 -14.73
C GLU A 61 -18.17 5.37 -14.90
N LYS A 62 -17.32 6.25 -14.35
CA LYS A 62 -17.48 7.71 -14.45
C LYS A 62 -17.32 8.23 -15.87
N ALA A 63 -16.48 7.59 -16.68
CA ALA A 63 -16.23 7.99 -18.07
C ALA A 63 -17.23 7.39 -19.08
N ALA A 64 -17.99 6.36 -18.70
CA ALA A 64 -18.88 5.64 -19.60
C ALA A 64 -20.11 6.48 -20.00
N GLY A 65 -20.25 6.73 -21.31
CA GLY A 65 -21.42 7.39 -21.89
C GLY A 65 -22.66 6.50 -22.04
N ASP A 66 -22.50 5.17 -21.92
CA ASP A 66 -23.60 4.21 -21.97
C ASP A 66 -24.04 3.77 -20.56
N ASP A 67 -25.35 3.80 -20.30
CA ASP A 67 -25.92 3.55 -18.98
C ASP A 67 -25.91 2.05 -18.59
N GLU A 68 -26.00 1.15 -19.56
CA GLU A 68 -25.97 -0.29 -19.30
C GLU A 68 -24.56 -0.72 -18.93
N LEU A 69 -23.57 -0.28 -19.71
CA LEU A 69 -22.16 -0.49 -19.39
C LEU A 69 -21.80 0.11 -18.02
N ARG A 70 -22.29 1.32 -17.70
CA ARG A 70 -22.03 1.93 -16.38
C ARG A 70 -22.50 1.04 -15.23
N ARG A 71 -23.69 0.44 -15.35
CA ARG A 71 -24.21 -0.49 -14.33
C ARG A 71 -23.37 -1.76 -14.20
N ILE A 72 -22.92 -2.33 -15.32
CA ILE A 72 -22.04 -3.50 -15.31
C ILE A 72 -20.71 -3.17 -14.61
N LEU A 73 -20.08 -2.04 -14.96
CA LEU A 73 -18.81 -1.63 -14.37
C LEU A 73 -18.94 -1.34 -12.86
N ALA A 74 -20.04 -0.71 -12.44
CA ALA A 74 -20.32 -0.45 -11.02
C ALA A 74 -20.54 -1.75 -10.23
N HIS A 75 -21.27 -2.71 -10.81
CA HIS A 75 -21.48 -4.03 -10.21
C HIS A 75 -20.16 -4.76 -10.03
N ASN A 76 -19.37 -4.92 -11.09
CA ASN A 76 -18.07 -5.60 -11.03
C ASN A 76 -17.15 -4.92 -10.00
N ARG A 77 -17.05 -3.59 -10.01
CA ARG A 77 -16.26 -2.82 -9.02
C ARG A 77 -16.61 -3.21 -7.58
N ASP A 78 -17.90 -3.35 -7.29
CA ASP A 78 -18.36 -3.62 -5.94
C ASP A 78 -18.16 -5.09 -5.53
N GLU A 79 -18.18 -6.03 -6.48
CA GLU A 79 -17.76 -7.43 -6.25
C GLU A 79 -16.26 -7.54 -5.95
N GLU A 80 -15.39 -6.80 -6.65
CA GLU A 80 -13.94 -6.87 -6.38
C GLU A 80 -13.59 -6.37 -4.96
N LYS A 81 -14.42 -5.50 -4.36
CA LYS A 81 -14.25 -5.10 -2.95
C LYS A 81 -14.52 -6.26 -1.99
N GLU A 82 -15.46 -7.15 -2.34
CA GLU A 82 -15.70 -8.38 -1.59
C GLU A 82 -14.49 -9.32 -1.70
N HIS A 83 -13.97 -9.53 -2.92
CA HIS A 83 -12.77 -10.33 -3.15
C HIS A 83 -11.56 -9.79 -2.35
N ALA A 84 -11.34 -8.48 -2.40
CA ALA A 84 -10.29 -7.82 -1.61
C ALA A 84 -10.49 -8.05 -0.10
N ALA A 85 -11.72 -7.91 0.42
CA ALA A 85 -12.01 -8.13 1.83
C ALA A 85 -11.77 -9.59 2.26
N MET A 86 -12.11 -10.57 1.42
CA MET A 86 -11.84 -11.99 1.66
C MET A 86 -10.34 -12.26 1.77
N LEU A 87 -9.53 -11.66 0.89
CA LEU A 87 -8.06 -11.80 0.90
C LEU A 87 -7.43 -11.12 2.12
N ILE A 88 -7.92 -9.93 2.50
CA ILE A 88 -7.49 -9.24 3.74
C ILE A 88 -7.77 -10.11 4.96
N GLU A 89 -8.93 -10.76 5.04
CA GLU A 89 -9.25 -11.65 6.17
C GLU A 89 -8.34 -12.89 6.20
N TRP A 90 -8.00 -13.46 5.03
CA TRP A 90 -7.03 -14.56 5.00
C TRP A 90 -5.65 -14.10 5.48
N LEU A 91 -5.18 -12.94 5.04
CA LEU A 91 -3.92 -12.35 5.51
C LEU A 91 -3.94 -12.10 7.02
N ARG A 92 -5.02 -11.54 7.57
CA ARG A 92 -5.21 -11.32 9.01
C ARG A 92 -5.08 -12.60 9.82
N ARG A 93 -5.53 -13.75 9.29
CA ARG A 93 -5.41 -15.05 9.98
C ARG A 93 -4.01 -15.65 9.91
N ASN A 94 -3.17 -15.22 8.96
CA ASN A 94 -1.90 -15.85 8.63
C ASN A 94 -0.67 -14.96 8.83
N ASP A 95 -0.86 -13.71 9.28
CA ASP A 95 0.19 -12.75 9.61
C ASP A 95 -0.20 -11.97 10.88
N ALA A 96 0.53 -12.24 11.98
CA ALA A 96 0.22 -11.67 13.29
C ALA A 96 0.40 -10.14 13.33
N ALA A 97 1.44 -9.61 12.71
CA ALA A 97 1.67 -8.17 12.69
C ALA A 97 0.59 -7.46 11.84
N PHE A 98 0.22 -8.06 10.71
CA PHE A 98 -0.91 -7.56 9.91
C PHE A 98 -2.21 -7.56 10.72
N ALA A 99 -2.46 -8.62 11.49
CA ALA A 99 -3.63 -8.71 12.36
C ALA A 99 -3.66 -7.61 13.43
N ASP A 100 -2.52 -7.35 14.09
CA ASP A 100 -2.40 -6.32 15.12
C ASP A 100 -2.70 -4.94 14.55
N HIS A 101 -2.12 -4.59 13.39
CA HIS A 101 -2.40 -3.31 12.74
C HIS A 101 -3.85 -3.18 12.28
N LEU A 102 -4.44 -4.22 11.70
CA LEU A 102 -5.86 -4.17 11.32
C LEU A 102 -6.76 -3.93 12.54
N LYS A 103 -6.41 -4.50 13.70
CA LYS A 103 -7.15 -4.28 14.96
C LYS A 103 -7.01 -2.85 15.47
N THR A 104 -5.83 -2.23 15.35
CA THR A 104 -5.61 -0.83 15.76
C THR A 104 -6.45 0.14 14.91
N TYR A 105 -6.49 -0.06 13.59
CA TYR A 105 -7.02 0.96 12.67
C TYR A 105 -8.45 0.72 12.18
N LEU A 106 -8.85 -0.52 11.90
CA LEU A 106 -10.17 -0.76 11.32
C LEU A 106 -11.29 -0.48 12.32
N TYR A 107 -12.38 0.10 11.83
CA TYR A 107 -13.56 0.51 12.60
C TYR A 107 -13.29 1.54 13.71
N SER A 108 -12.09 2.11 13.77
CA SER A 108 -11.78 3.25 14.62
C SER A 108 -12.55 4.49 14.17
N GLN A 109 -12.74 5.44 15.09
CA GLN A 109 -13.37 6.73 14.83
C GLN A 109 -12.33 7.83 15.06
N GLY A 110 -12.50 8.97 14.39
CA GLY A 110 -11.56 10.09 14.50
C GLY A 110 -10.40 9.99 13.52
N SER A 111 -9.26 10.59 13.86
CA SER A 111 -8.10 10.71 12.97
C SER A 111 -7.27 9.43 12.96
N ILE A 112 -7.08 8.83 11.78
CA ILE A 112 -6.18 7.67 11.59
C ILE A 112 -4.74 8.02 11.99
N VAL A 113 -4.29 9.25 11.68
CA VAL A 113 -2.94 9.72 12.05
C VAL A 113 -2.80 9.86 13.57
N GLN A 114 -3.88 10.16 14.29
CA GLN A 114 -3.84 10.20 15.74
C GLN A 114 -3.76 8.80 16.34
N ALA A 115 -4.52 7.84 15.80
CA ALA A 115 -4.46 6.44 16.22
C ALA A 115 -3.03 5.86 16.09
N GLU A 116 -2.29 6.25 15.06
CA GLU A 116 -0.89 5.85 14.86
C GLU A 116 0.06 6.43 15.94
N ARG A 117 -0.13 7.69 16.34
CA ARG A 117 0.67 8.31 17.41
C ARG A 117 0.39 7.70 18.78
N GLU A 118 -0.85 7.30 19.02
CA GLU A 118 -1.25 6.62 20.26
C GLU A 118 -0.65 5.21 20.33
N GLU A 119 -0.64 4.47 19.21
CA GLU A 119 -0.01 3.14 19.12
C GLU A 119 1.52 3.21 19.27
N THR A 120 2.18 4.19 18.63
CA THR A 120 3.65 4.34 18.65
C THR A 120 4.19 5.04 19.91
N GLY A 121 3.30 5.52 20.79
CA GLY A 121 3.68 6.14 22.06
C GLY A 121 4.27 7.55 21.95
N ASP A 122 4.14 8.23 20.80
CA ASP A 122 4.63 9.61 20.61
C ASP A 122 3.66 10.63 21.23
N SER A 123 3.54 10.54 22.56
CA SER A 123 2.80 11.47 23.40
C SER A 123 3.61 12.75 23.61
N LYS A 124 3.71 13.59 22.57
CA LYS A 124 4.18 14.96 22.78
C LYS A 124 3.14 15.73 23.61
N SER A 125 3.51 15.94 24.87
CA SER A 125 2.89 16.87 25.79
C SER A 125 2.78 18.26 25.13
N ALA A 126 1.57 18.64 24.74
CA ALA A 126 1.25 20.03 24.47
C ALA A 126 0.98 20.73 25.83
N ASP A 127 2.02 20.83 26.66
CA ASP A 127 1.99 21.68 27.85
C ASP A 127 2.43 23.09 27.44
N GLY A 128 1.46 24.00 27.35
CA GLY A 128 1.66 25.34 26.83
C GLY A 128 0.56 26.30 27.23
N ALA A 129 0.64 26.76 28.48
CA ALA A 129 0.07 28.00 29.04
C ALA A 129 -1.40 27.99 29.53
N SER A 130 -1.59 27.71 30.82
CA SER A 130 -2.31 28.64 31.71
C SER A 130 -2.02 28.37 33.20
N SER A 131 -0.86 28.80 33.68
CA SER A 131 -0.64 28.99 35.11
C SER A 131 0.18 30.26 35.35
N LEU A 132 -0.44 31.40 35.07
CA LEU A 132 -0.04 32.70 35.62
C LEU A 132 -0.29 32.67 37.13
N ARG A 133 0.65 32.08 37.88
CA ARG A 133 0.77 32.34 39.32
C ARG A 133 1.40 33.73 39.47
N VAL A 134 0.53 34.73 39.54
CA VAL A 134 0.86 36.09 39.97
C VAL A 134 1.44 36.01 41.38
N GLY A 135 2.77 35.98 41.45
CA GLY A 135 3.54 36.04 42.69
C GLY A 135 3.60 37.48 43.18
N THR A 136 2.91 37.75 44.28
CA THR A 136 3.06 38.94 45.13
C THR A 136 4.53 39.16 45.47
N LEU A 137 5.19 40.16 44.87
CA LEU A 137 6.50 40.62 45.32
C LEU A 137 6.43 42.10 45.68
N ARG A 138 6.29 42.31 46.99
CA ARG A 138 6.31 43.58 47.71
C ARG A 138 7.76 44.10 47.67
N SER A 139 8.03 45.19 46.94
CA SER A 139 9.33 45.86 47.01
C SER A 139 9.46 46.55 48.38
N ARG A 140 10.45 46.07 49.14
CA ARG A 140 11.00 46.77 50.31
C ARG A 140 12.03 47.79 49.80
N GLY A 141 11.81 49.05 50.14
CA GLY A 141 12.80 50.06 50.55
C GLY A 141 13.95 50.45 49.61
N ALA A 142 14.05 51.74 49.32
CA ALA A 142 15.28 52.51 49.49
C ALA A 142 14.93 54.00 49.66
N GLU A 143 15.73 54.68 50.48
CA GLU A 143 15.70 56.10 50.88
C GLU A 143 15.72 57.09 49.71
#